data_AF-A0A0F3GT91-F1
#
_entry.id   AF-A0A0F3GT91-F1
#
_cell.length_a   1.000
_cell.length_b   1.000
_cell.length_c   1.000
_cell.angle_alpha   90.00
_cell.angle_beta   90.00
_cell.angle_gamma   90.00
#
_symmetry.space_group_name_H-M   'P 1'
#
loop_
_entity.id
_entity.type
_entity.pdbx_description
1 polymer ?
#
loop_
_entity_poly.entity_id
_entity_poly.type
_entity_poly.pdbx_seq_one_letter_code
_entity_poly.pdbx_strand_id
1 'polypeptide(L)' 'MLAVTVYVTVPLPEPELPEVIVIQAALLVAVHAHPVFAVTLMLSMPTVAEKFLLV' A
#
# COMPACT_ATOMS: atom_id res chain seq x y z
N MET A 1 -2.51 29.02 13.89
CA MET A 1 -1.55 28.65 12.83
C MET A 1 -1.86 27.23 12.40
N LEU A 2 -2.14 26.98 11.13
CA LEU A 2 -2.47 25.64 10.61
C LEU A 2 -1.20 25.01 10.02
N ALA A 3 -0.87 23.80 10.44
CA ALA A 3 0.23 23.02 9.86
C ALA A 3 -0.34 22.10 8.77
N VAL A 4 0.25 22.14 7.56
CA VAL A 4 -0.15 21.29 6.44
C VAL A 4 0.88 20.18 6.28
N THR A 5 0.40 18.93 6.22
CA THR A 5 1.24 17.76 5.93
C THR A 5 0.97 17.32 4.50
N VAL A 6 2.02 17.26 3.68
CA VAL A 6 1.94 16.77 2.30
C VAL A 6 2.23 15.28 2.30
N TYR A 7 1.46 14.51 1.51
CA TYR A 7 1.65 13.08 1.34
C TYR A 7 1.95 12.74 -0.13
N VAL A 8 2.76 11.72 -0.36
CA VAL A 8 3.01 11.12 -1.68
C VAL A 8 2.61 9.66 -1.70
N THR A 9 2.25 9.18 -2.88
CA THR A 9 1.96 7.77 -3.14
C THR A 9 3.19 7.09 -3.75
N VAL A 10 3.65 6.00 -3.14
CA VAL A 10 4.74 5.17 -3.67
C VAL A 10 4.26 3.74 -3.91
N PRO A 11 4.67 3.07 -5.00
CA PRO A 11 4.30 1.67 -5.22
C PRO A 11 4.99 0.79 -4.16
N LEU A 12 4.23 -0.13 -3.58
CA LEU A 12 4.75 -1.22 -2.76
C LEU A 12 5.37 -2.28 -3.69
N PRO A 13 6.34 -3.10 -3.23
CA PRO A 13 6.79 -4.25 -4.00
C PRO A 13 5.60 -5.13 -4.40
N GLU A 14 5.70 -5.75 -5.58
CA GLU A 14 4.65 -6.65 -6.04
C GLU A 14 4.45 -7.79 -5.01
N PRO A 15 3.21 -8.06 -4.61
CA PRO A 15 2.96 -9.18 -3.71
C PRO A 15 3.36 -10.48 -4.42
N GLU A 16 4.09 -11.33 -3.71
CA GLU A 16 4.31 -12.71 -4.14
C GLU A 16 2.93 -13.38 -4.30
N LEU A 17 2.72 -14.07 -5.44
CA LEU A 17 1.47 -14.67 -5.94
C LEU A 17 0.22 -14.54 -5.04
N PRO A 18 -0.91 -14.03 -5.56
CA PRO A 18 -2.09 -13.77 -4.75
C PRO A 18 -2.47 -15.02 -3.95
N GLU A 19 -2.38 -14.90 -2.63
CA GLU A 19 -2.86 -15.92 -1.71
C GLU A 19 -4.30 -16.22 -2.11
N VAL A 20 -4.64 -17.48 -2.37
CA VAL A 20 -6.00 -17.82 -2.82
C VAL A 20 -6.96 -17.50 -1.68
N ILE A 21 -7.58 -16.32 -1.73
CA ILE A 21 -8.52 -15.88 -0.71
C ILE A 21 -9.82 -16.64 -0.93
N VAL A 22 -10.01 -17.70 -0.14
CA VAL A 22 -11.26 -18.48 -0.13
C VAL A 22 -12.34 -17.66 0.57
N ILE A 23 -13.25 -17.08 -0.21
CA ILE A 23 -14.36 -16.27 0.30
C ILE A 23 -15.43 -17.16 0.96
N GLN A 24 -15.57 -18.42 0.52
CA GLN A 24 -16.60 -19.36 1.02
C GLN A 24 -16.24 -20.82 0.75
N ALA A 25 -16.45 -21.68 1.76
CA ALA A 25 -15.92 -23.05 1.78
C ALA A 25 -16.88 -24.15 1.28
N ALA A 26 -18.16 -23.86 0.93
CA ALA A 26 -19.10 -24.92 0.50
C ALA A 26 -20.10 -24.55 -0.62
N LEU A 27 -20.36 -25.57 -1.44
CA LEU A 27 -21.14 -25.78 -2.68
C LEU A 27 -20.71 -25.13 -4.01
N LEU A 28 -19.98 -24.02 -4.04
CA LEU A 28 -19.16 -23.72 -5.23
C LEU A 28 -17.83 -23.21 -4.72
N VAL A 29 -16.83 -24.10 -4.65
CA VAL A 29 -15.43 -23.71 -4.53
C VAL A 29 -15.09 -22.93 -5.80
N ALA A 30 -15.37 -21.64 -5.79
CA ALA A 30 -15.02 -20.74 -6.87
C ALA A 30 -13.63 -20.18 -6.53
N VAL A 31 -12.59 -20.83 -7.07
CA VAL A 31 -11.23 -20.29 -7.02
C VAL A 31 -11.21 -19.09 -7.96
N HIS A 32 -11.34 -17.89 -7.38
CA HIS A 32 -11.19 -16.64 -8.10
C HIS A 32 -9.72 -16.23 -8.06
N ALA A 33 -8.99 -16.54 -9.13
CA ALA A 33 -7.66 -16.00 -9.33
C ALA A 33 -7.78 -14.47 -9.41
N HIS A 34 -7.18 -13.77 -8.45
CA HIS A 34 -7.08 -12.33 -8.48
C HIS A 34 -5.85 -11.96 -9.33
N PRO A 35 -5.93 -10.96 -10.20
CA PRO A 35 -4.73 -10.44 -10.82
C PRO A 35 -3.84 -9.79 -9.76
N VAL A 36 -2.53 -9.74 -10.00
CA VAL A 36 -1.60 -9.00 -9.15
C VAL A 36 -1.93 -7.51 -9.28
N PHE A 37 -2.25 -6.87 -8.16
CA PHE A 37 -2.52 -5.43 -8.11
C PHE A 37 -1.33 -4.69 -7.50
N ALA A 38 -0.93 -3.59 -8.13
CA ALA A 38 0.07 -2.69 -7.57
C ALA A 38 -0.53 -1.92 -6.39
N VAL A 39 -0.16 -2.31 -5.17
CA VAL A 39 -0.55 -1.62 -3.95
C VAL A 39 0.28 -0.33 -3.83
N THR A 40 -0.34 0.77 -3.41
CA THR A 40 0.37 2.04 -3.17
C THR A 40 0.30 2.43 -1.71
N LEU A 41 1.40 3.00 -1.19
CA LEU A 41 1.55 3.44 0.19
C LEU A 41 1.60 4.97 0.23
N MET A 42 0.89 5.56 1.19
CA MET A 42 0.98 6.99 1.48
C MET A 42 2.12 7.30 2.45
N LEU A 43 3.12 8.04 1.99
CA LEU A 43 4.22 8.54 2.83
C LEU A 43 4.05 10.03 3.08
N SER A 44 4.17 10.45 4.35
CA SER A 44 4.30 11.86 4.69
C SER A 44 5.64 12.39 4.17
N MET A 45 5.61 13.53 3.53
CA MET A 45 6.84 14.23 3.17
C MET A 45 7.44 14.84 4.43
N PRO A 46 8.76 14.71 4.64
CA PRO A 46 9.42 15.44 5.71
C PRO A 46 9.21 16.94 5.49
N THR A 47 8.86 17.66 6.55
CA THR A 47 8.75 19.12 6.47
C THR A 47 10.15 19.70 6.21
N VAL A 48 10.25 20.81 5.46
CA VAL A 48 11.54 21.45 5.10
C VAL A 48 12.40 21.78 6.35
N ALA A 49 11.80 21.85 7.53
CA ALA A 49 12.49 22.05 8.81
C ALA A 49 13.36 20.85 9.24
N GLU A 50 13.02 19.62 8.84
CA GLU A 50 13.73 18.39 9.25
C GLU A 50 15.02 18.16 8.45
N LYS A 51 15.26 18.91 7.36
CA LYS A 51 16.40 18.72 6.46
C LYS A 51 17.75 19.12 7.08
N PHE A 52 17.77 19.80 8.23
CA PHE A 52 19.00 20.25 8.89
C PHE A 52 19.55 19.31 9.97
N LEU A 53 18.84 18.24 10.36
CA LEU A 53 19.27 17.36 11.46
C LEU A 53 19.99 16.07 11.00
N LEU A 54 20.14 15.87 9.69
CA LEU A 54 20.82 14.72 9.07
C LEU A 54 22.17 15.13 8.45
N VAL A 55 23.01 15.81 9.23
CA VAL A 55 24.44 15.97 8.95
C VAL A 55 25.28 15.52 10.13
#